data_AF-A0A524G6S4-F1
#
_entry.id   AF-A0A524G6S4-F1
#
_cell.length_a   1.000
_cell.length_b   1.000
_cell.length_c   1.000
_cell.angle_alpha   90.00
_cell.angle_beta   90.00
_cell.angle_gamma   90.00
#
_symmetry.space_group_name_H-M   'P 1'
#
loop_
_entity.id
_entity.type
_entity.pdbx_description
1 polymer ?
#
loop_
_entity_poly.entity_id
_entity_poly.type
_entity_poly.pdbx_seq_one_letter_code
_entity_poly.pdbx_strand_id
1 'polypeptide(L)'
;VEDRTIRVVISTFLVVVPILALTILSGENLASIYLKKGNLRKGLFIGGIAFIIFLVTAIPASEIFGANPVTTDQLVLWAPWIIVFIMFNSLREELWFRGIFLRKYVAHFGEDPGNLLQALLFGAAHLVFPITMLNITGNLILFILPFFIGLASGAAMYKTDSILAAFLIHAGADIPFLIAAFSMI
;
A
#
# COMPACT_ATOMS: atom_id res chain seq x y z
N VAL A 1 -8.45 -16.64 -6.80
CA VAL A 1 -8.23 -15.18 -7.02
C VAL A 1 -9.38 -14.36 -6.45
N GLU A 2 -10.60 -14.51 -6.99
CA GLU A 2 -11.82 -13.80 -6.58
C GLU A 2 -12.06 -13.73 -5.06
N ASP A 3 -12.08 -14.88 -4.39
CA ASP A 3 -12.35 -14.98 -2.95
C ASP A 3 -11.36 -14.18 -2.06
N ARG A 4 -10.09 -14.06 -2.49
CA ARG A 4 -9.11 -13.19 -1.80
C ARG A 4 -9.45 -11.71 -1.99
N THR A 5 -9.84 -11.31 -3.19
CA THR A 5 -10.22 -9.93 -3.49
C THR A 5 -11.48 -9.52 -2.74
N ILE A 6 -12.49 -10.40 -2.65
CA ILE A 6 -13.72 -10.15 -1.87
C ILE A 6 -13.39 -9.92 -0.40
N ARG A 7 -12.52 -10.76 0.20
CA ARG A 7 -12.07 -10.56 1.59
C ARG A 7 -11.40 -9.20 1.80
N VAL A 8 -10.58 -8.75 0.87
CA VAL A 8 -9.94 -7.42 0.96
C VAL A 8 -10.95 -6.29 0.88
N VAL A 9 -11.94 -6.38 -0.01
CA VAL A 9 -13.00 -5.37 -0.09
C VAL A 9 -13.74 -5.27 1.25
N ILE A 10 -14.17 -6.40 1.81
CA ILE A 10 -14.86 -6.45 3.10
C ILE A 10 -13.98 -5.88 4.21
N SER A 11 -12.72 -6.33 4.33
CA SER A 11 -11.82 -5.83 5.38
C SER A 11 -11.49 -4.35 5.22
N THR A 12 -11.45 -3.84 3.98
CA THR A 12 -11.30 -2.40 3.72
C THR A 12 -12.47 -1.62 4.27
N PHE A 13 -13.71 -2.04 4.07
CA PHE A 13 -14.86 -1.36 4.69
C PHE A 13 -14.81 -1.43 6.22
N LEU A 14 -14.46 -2.58 6.78
CA LEU A 14 -14.35 -2.77 8.23
C LEU A 14 -13.26 -1.91 8.89
N VAL A 15 -12.26 -1.45 8.15
CA VAL A 15 -11.18 -0.58 8.66
C VAL A 15 -11.43 0.88 8.31
N VAL A 16 -11.74 1.19 7.04
CA VAL A 16 -11.89 2.55 6.55
C VAL A 16 -13.12 3.23 7.15
N VAL A 17 -14.27 2.55 7.22
CA VAL A 17 -15.49 3.18 7.76
C VAL A 17 -15.30 3.61 9.22
N PRO A 18 -14.77 2.78 10.14
CA PRO A 18 -14.45 3.25 11.49
C PRO A 18 -13.44 4.38 11.53
N ILE A 19 -12.37 4.36 10.71
CA ILE A 19 -11.41 5.47 10.66
C ILE A 19 -12.10 6.79 10.30
N LEU A 20 -12.93 6.80 9.26
CA LEU A 20 -13.65 7.99 8.82
C LEU A 20 -14.65 8.46 9.89
N ALA A 21 -15.46 7.53 10.40
CA ALA A 21 -16.48 7.82 11.41
C ALA A 21 -15.85 8.39 12.69
N LEU A 22 -14.82 7.74 13.22
CA LEU A 22 -14.15 8.18 14.45
C LEU A 22 -13.40 9.50 14.28
N THR A 23 -12.82 9.75 13.11
CA THR A 23 -12.19 11.05 12.80
C THR A 23 -13.22 12.17 12.84
N ILE A 24 -14.39 11.98 12.23
CA ILE A 24 -15.47 12.99 12.23
C ILE A 24 -16.06 13.13 13.64
N LEU A 25 -16.33 12.02 14.32
CA LEU A 25 -16.92 12.01 15.67
C LEU A 25 -15.99 12.60 16.73
N SER A 26 -14.67 12.58 16.52
CA SER A 26 -13.70 13.26 17.40
C SER A 26 -13.61 14.76 17.17
N GLY A 27 -14.43 15.32 16.26
CA GLY A 27 -14.39 16.74 15.90
C GLY A 27 -13.26 17.10 14.93
N GLU A 28 -12.54 16.12 14.40
CA GLU A 28 -11.48 16.33 13.41
C GLU A 28 -12.06 16.39 11.99
N ASN A 29 -11.35 17.07 11.10
CA ASN A 29 -11.68 17.07 9.68
C ASN A 29 -10.95 15.94 8.94
N LEU A 30 -11.49 15.47 7.81
CA LEU A 30 -10.83 14.45 6.99
C LEU A 30 -9.47 14.90 6.43
N ALA A 31 -9.21 16.20 6.38
CA ALA A 31 -7.91 16.75 5.97
C ALA A 31 -6.79 16.43 6.98
N SER A 32 -7.13 16.19 8.26
CA SER A 32 -6.19 15.76 9.31
C SER A 32 -5.58 14.39 9.00
N ILE A 33 -6.30 13.54 8.26
CA ILE A 33 -5.86 12.21 7.82
C ILE A 33 -5.50 12.16 6.33
N TYR A 34 -5.10 13.29 5.75
CA TYR A 34 -4.68 13.44 4.34
C TYR A 34 -5.77 13.18 3.28
N LEU A 35 -7.03 13.06 3.68
CA LEU A 35 -8.17 13.03 2.76
C LEU A 35 -8.56 14.46 2.36
N LYS A 36 -7.68 15.06 1.56
CA LYS A 36 -7.83 16.38 0.95
C LYS A 36 -7.10 16.41 -0.40
N LYS A 37 -7.37 17.45 -1.18
CA LYS A 37 -6.75 17.64 -2.51
C LYS A 37 -5.22 17.75 -2.46
N GLY A 38 -4.68 18.42 -1.45
CA GLY A 38 -3.25 18.73 -1.33
C GLY A 38 -2.65 19.32 -2.62
N ASN A 39 -1.40 18.98 -2.92
CA ASN A 39 -0.74 19.28 -4.19
C ASN A 39 -0.98 18.17 -5.21
N LEU A 40 -2.17 18.22 -5.86
CA LEU A 40 -2.63 17.21 -6.81
C LEU A 40 -1.63 16.95 -7.95
N ARG A 41 -1.01 18.00 -8.51
CA ARG A 41 -0.05 17.86 -9.64
C ARG A 41 1.18 17.07 -9.21
N LYS A 42 1.79 17.42 -8.07
CA LYS A 42 2.94 16.67 -7.55
C LYS A 42 2.54 15.25 -7.16
N GLY A 43 1.36 15.07 -6.56
CA GLY A 43 0.87 13.76 -6.16
C GLY A 43 0.64 12.80 -7.33
N LEU A 44 -0.02 13.27 -8.39
CA LEU A 44 -0.20 12.51 -9.63
C LEU A 44 1.13 12.24 -10.34
N PHE A 45 2.06 13.19 -10.34
CA PHE A 45 3.36 13.00 -10.98
C PHE A 45 4.19 11.93 -10.26
N ILE A 46 4.38 12.05 -8.94
CA ILE A 46 5.16 11.11 -8.14
C ILE A 46 4.49 9.73 -8.13
N GLY A 47 3.20 9.69 -7.76
CA GLY A 47 2.44 8.46 -7.65
C GLY A 47 2.25 7.76 -9.00
N GLY A 48 1.93 8.52 -10.05
CA GLY A 48 1.72 7.99 -11.39
C GLY A 48 3.00 7.42 -12.00
N ILE A 49 4.15 8.08 -11.84
CA ILE A 49 5.44 7.54 -12.29
C ILE A 49 5.75 6.24 -11.55
N ALA A 50 5.62 6.21 -10.23
CA ALA A 50 5.87 5.00 -9.45
C ALA A 50 4.94 3.85 -9.86
N PHE A 51 3.64 4.12 -10.03
CA PHE A 51 2.66 3.14 -10.49
C PHE A 51 3.04 2.56 -11.85
N ILE A 52 3.42 3.40 -12.82
CA ILE A 52 3.84 2.95 -14.16
C ILE A 52 5.10 2.11 -14.07
N ILE A 53 6.08 2.50 -13.24
CA ILE A 53 7.30 1.72 -13.05
C ILE A 53 6.96 0.32 -12.55
N PHE A 54 6.17 0.20 -11.48
CA PHE A 54 5.77 -1.10 -10.95
C PHE A 54 4.93 -1.91 -11.93
N LEU A 55 4.05 -1.27 -12.71
CA LEU A 55 3.25 -1.94 -13.72
C LEU A 55 4.12 -2.51 -14.85
N VAL A 56 5.08 -1.73 -15.36
CA VAL A 56 5.98 -2.15 -16.44
C VAL A 56 6.96 -3.23 -15.97
N THR A 57 7.37 -3.19 -14.70
CA THR A 57 8.27 -4.19 -14.11
C THR A 57 7.54 -5.34 -13.41
N ALA A 58 6.21 -5.40 -13.48
CA ALA A 58 5.40 -6.30 -12.65
C ALA A 58 5.78 -7.79 -12.79
N ILE A 59 6.02 -8.25 -14.02
CA ILE A 59 6.40 -9.65 -14.29
C ILE A 59 7.77 -10.00 -13.70
N PRO A 60 8.88 -9.34 -14.07
CA PRO A 60 10.18 -9.66 -13.46
C PRO A 60 10.21 -9.39 -11.95
N ALA A 61 9.50 -8.37 -11.45
CA ALA A 61 9.42 -8.12 -10.01
C ALA A 61 8.62 -9.20 -9.26
N SER A 62 7.68 -9.89 -9.92
CA SER A 62 6.94 -11.00 -9.30
C SER A 62 7.83 -12.22 -8.98
N GLU A 63 8.94 -12.39 -9.71
CA GLU A 63 9.90 -13.48 -9.46
C GLU A 63 10.61 -13.34 -8.11
N ILE A 64 10.79 -12.11 -7.61
CA ILE A 64 11.34 -11.83 -6.27
C ILE A 64 10.45 -12.46 -5.18
N PHE A 65 9.15 -12.56 -5.46
CA PHE A 65 8.17 -13.17 -4.57
C PHE A 65 7.93 -14.66 -4.87
N GLY A 66 8.73 -15.27 -5.76
CA GLY A 66 8.64 -16.69 -6.10
C GLY A 66 7.52 -17.06 -7.07
N ALA A 67 7.12 -16.14 -7.95
CA ALA A 67 6.09 -16.43 -8.95
C ALA A 67 6.43 -17.64 -9.84
N ASN A 68 5.45 -18.52 -10.06
CA ASN A 68 5.49 -19.49 -11.16
C ASN A 68 5.36 -18.76 -12.52
N PRO A 69 5.80 -19.37 -13.63
CA PRO A 69 5.63 -18.80 -14.97
C PRO A 69 4.15 -18.46 -15.26
N VAL A 70 3.89 -17.24 -15.74
CA VAL A 70 2.55 -16.71 -16.00
C VAL A 70 2.35 -16.46 -17.49
N THR A 71 1.20 -16.87 -18.03
CA THR A 71 0.82 -16.60 -19.42
C THR A 71 0.06 -15.29 -19.57
N THR A 72 0.01 -14.73 -20.78
CA THR A 72 -0.78 -13.52 -21.07
C THR A 72 -2.27 -13.71 -20.76
N ASP A 73 -2.83 -14.89 -21.05
CA ASP A 73 -4.24 -15.19 -20.77
C ASP A 73 -4.54 -15.17 -19.26
N GLN A 74 -3.63 -15.69 -18.44
CA GLN A 74 -3.75 -15.62 -16.99
C GLN A 74 -3.73 -14.17 -16.50
N LEU A 75 -2.83 -13.33 -17.03
CA LEU A 75 -2.76 -11.91 -16.68
C LEU A 75 -4.06 -11.17 -17.04
N VAL A 76 -4.60 -11.40 -18.24
CA VAL A 76 -5.87 -10.80 -18.68
C VAL A 76 -7.01 -11.24 -17.76
N LEU A 77 -7.06 -12.53 -17.39
CA LEU A 77 -8.07 -13.08 -16.49
C LEU A 77 -7.98 -12.50 -15.07
N TRP A 78 -6.76 -12.27 -14.56
CA TRP A 78 -6.54 -11.76 -13.20
C TRP A 78 -6.65 -10.24 -13.10
N ALA A 79 -6.43 -9.50 -14.19
CA ALA A 79 -6.37 -8.04 -14.19
C ALA A 79 -7.56 -7.36 -13.49
N PRO A 80 -8.84 -7.74 -13.71
CA PRO A 80 -9.97 -7.13 -12.99
C PRO A 80 -9.86 -7.32 -11.48
N TRP A 81 -9.45 -8.51 -11.03
CA TRP A 81 -9.32 -8.84 -9.62
C TRP A 81 -8.12 -8.16 -8.96
N ILE A 82 -7.02 -8.02 -9.70
CA ILE A 82 -5.84 -7.24 -9.27
C ILE A 82 -6.24 -5.77 -9.09
N ILE A 83 -6.92 -5.17 -10.08
CA ILE A 83 -7.35 -3.77 -10.03
C ILE A 83 -8.24 -3.53 -8.80
N VAL A 84 -9.24 -4.38 -8.56
CA VAL A 84 -10.08 -4.23 -7.35
C VAL A 84 -9.25 -4.42 -6.08
N PHE A 85 -8.37 -5.43 -6.03
CA PHE A 85 -7.53 -5.65 -4.84
C PHE A 85 -6.68 -4.42 -4.52
N ILE A 86 -5.87 -3.94 -5.45
CA ILE A 86 -4.91 -2.85 -5.19
C ILE A 86 -5.63 -1.56 -4.79
N MET A 87 -6.78 -1.26 -5.40
CA MET A 87 -7.54 -0.05 -5.07
C MET A 87 -8.08 -0.08 -3.63
N PHE A 88 -8.58 -1.22 -3.17
CA PHE A 88 -9.12 -1.34 -1.81
C PHE A 88 -8.02 -1.56 -0.76
N ASN A 89 -6.99 -2.34 -1.09
CA ASN A 89 -5.88 -2.64 -0.20
C ASN A 89 -5.07 -1.39 0.11
N SER A 90 -4.64 -0.68 -0.94
CA SER A 90 -3.82 0.52 -0.78
C SER A 90 -4.58 1.63 -0.05
N LEU A 91 -5.87 1.85 -0.35
CA LEU A 91 -6.66 2.83 0.42
C LEU A 91 -6.73 2.48 1.90
N ARG A 92 -7.00 1.21 2.23
CA ARG A 92 -7.10 0.72 3.60
C ARG A 92 -5.81 0.95 4.36
N GLU A 93 -4.69 0.50 3.81
CA GLU A 93 -3.41 0.51 4.49
C GLU A 93 -2.81 1.91 4.54
N GLU A 94 -2.98 2.73 3.51
CA GLU A 94 -2.54 4.13 3.56
C GLU A 94 -3.30 4.94 4.62
N LEU A 95 -4.61 4.74 4.78
CA LEU A 95 -5.36 5.38 5.86
C LEU A 95 -4.97 4.86 7.24
N TRP A 96 -4.81 3.54 7.37
CA TRP A 96 -4.52 2.91 8.65
C TRP A 96 -3.10 3.20 9.14
N PHE A 97 -2.08 3.09 8.29
CA PHE A 97 -0.69 3.28 8.72
C PHE A 97 -0.23 4.74 8.64
N ARG A 98 -0.69 5.52 7.66
CA ARG A 98 -0.21 6.89 7.45
C ARG A 98 -1.25 7.95 7.73
N GLY A 99 -2.49 7.75 7.28
CA GLY A 99 -3.59 8.68 7.48
C GLY A 99 -3.74 9.09 8.94
N ILE A 100 -3.89 8.12 9.83
CA ILE A 100 -4.14 8.40 11.26
C ILE A 100 -2.87 8.68 12.10
N PHE A 101 -1.67 8.32 11.61
CA PHE A 101 -0.44 8.36 12.40
C PHE A 101 0.64 9.31 11.90
N LEU A 102 0.84 9.45 10.59
CA LEU A 102 2.02 10.15 10.03
C LEU A 102 2.12 11.60 10.53
N ARG A 103 1.03 12.37 10.51
CA ARG A 103 1.05 13.74 11.05
C ARG A 103 1.44 13.79 12.52
N LYS A 104 0.98 12.83 13.31
CA LYS A 104 1.24 12.78 14.76
C LYS A 104 2.71 12.44 15.02
N TYR A 105 3.26 11.49 14.27
CA TYR A 105 4.68 11.17 14.33
C TYR A 105 5.54 12.35 13.90
N VAL A 106 5.19 13.02 12.79
CA VAL A 106 5.92 14.21 12.34
C VAL A 106 5.83 15.36 13.33
N ALA A 107 4.65 15.62 13.91
CA ALA A 107 4.47 16.68 14.90
C ALA A 107 5.30 16.44 16.18
N HIS A 108 5.54 15.18 16.55
CA HIS A 108 6.26 14.84 17.77
C HIS A 108 7.77 14.63 17.56
N PHE A 109 8.18 14.03 16.42
CA PHE A 109 9.57 13.62 16.16
C PHE A 109 10.24 14.37 15.00
N GLY A 110 9.50 15.20 14.25
CA GLY A 110 9.97 15.82 13.00
C GLY A 110 9.72 14.95 11.75
N GLU A 111 9.94 15.53 10.57
CA GLU A 111 9.60 14.90 9.28
C GLU A 111 10.32 13.55 9.08
N ASP A 112 11.66 13.56 9.10
CA ASP A 112 12.44 12.35 8.80
C ASP A 112 12.27 11.26 9.87
N PRO A 113 12.41 11.53 11.18
CA PRO A 113 12.22 10.50 12.19
C PRO A 113 10.77 10.00 12.28
N GLY A 114 9.79 10.89 12.05
CA GLY A 114 8.38 10.51 12.02
C GLY A 114 8.03 9.60 10.84
N ASN A 115 8.58 9.88 9.65
CA ASN A 115 8.42 9.03 8.48
C ASN A 115 9.15 7.69 8.64
N LEU A 116 10.36 7.69 9.24
CA LEU A 116 11.10 6.48 9.55
C LEU A 116 10.33 5.55 10.50
N LEU A 117 9.78 6.11 11.60
CA LEU A 117 8.99 5.34 12.56
C LEU A 117 7.77 4.70 11.90
N GLN A 118 7.01 5.47 11.12
CA GLN A 118 5.89 4.93 10.34
C GLN A 118 6.36 3.78 9.44
N ALA A 119 7.41 3.99 8.64
CA ALA A 119 7.86 2.99 7.69
C ALA A 119 8.32 1.69 8.37
N LEU A 120 8.96 1.79 9.55
CA LEU A 120 9.32 0.63 10.36
C LEU A 120 8.08 -0.16 10.81
N LEU A 121 7.05 0.52 11.31
CA LEU A 121 5.80 -0.13 11.74
C LEU A 121 5.07 -0.78 10.56
N PHE A 122 5.04 -0.10 9.41
CA PHE A 122 4.45 -0.63 8.19
C PHE A 122 5.20 -1.88 7.69
N GLY A 123 6.54 -1.84 7.62
CA GLY A 123 7.35 -3.00 7.28
C GLY A 123 7.17 -4.16 8.27
N ALA A 124 7.16 -3.87 9.57
CA ALA A 124 6.97 -4.89 10.61
C ALA A 124 5.59 -5.56 10.54
N ALA A 125 4.53 -4.82 10.18
CA ALA A 125 3.18 -5.40 10.04
C ALA A 125 3.11 -6.51 8.98
N HIS A 126 3.99 -6.49 7.98
CA HIS A 126 4.05 -7.51 6.93
C HIS A 126 4.74 -8.80 7.39
N LEU A 127 5.45 -8.80 8.52
CA LEU A 127 6.01 -10.01 9.13
C LEU A 127 4.95 -10.88 9.81
N VAL A 128 3.80 -10.29 10.15
CA VAL A 128 2.69 -11.00 10.82
C VAL A 128 1.72 -11.61 9.81
N PHE A 129 1.96 -11.41 8.51
CA PHE A 129 1.10 -11.95 7.46
C PHE A 129 1.28 -13.47 7.38
N PRO A 130 0.20 -14.27 7.50
CA PRO A 130 0.28 -15.73 7.46
C PRO A 130 0.43 -16.20 6.01
N ILE A 131 1.58 -15.91 5.40
CA ILE A 131 2.06 -16.69 4.27
C ILE A 131 2.90 -17.80 4.88
N THR A 132 2.29 -18.98 5.02
CA THR A 132 2.85 -20.23 5.54
C THR A 132 4.03 -20.79 4.72
N MET A 133 4.74 -19.97 3.93
CA MET A 133 5.65 -20.44 2.88
C MET A 133 6.99 -19.69 2.79
N LEU A 134 7.35 -18.83 3.75
CA LEU A 134 8.60 -18.07 3.67
C LEU A 134 9.64 -18.55 4.68
N ASN A 135 10.79 -18.96 4.14
CA ASN A 135 12.03 -19.10 4.90
C ASN A 135 12.52 -17.72 5.39
N ILE A 136 13.64 -17.67 6.12
CA ILE A 136 14.22 -16.41 6.63
C ILE A 136 14.36 -15.36 5.52
N THR A 137 14.78 -15.77 4.32
CA THR A 137 14.93 -14.89 3.15
C THR A 137 13.60 -14.25 2.73
N GLY A 138 12.54 -15.03 2.66
CA GLY A 138 11.22 -14.53 2.31
C GLY A 138 10.65 -13.52 3.31
N ASN A 139 10.83 -13.78 4.61
CA ASN A 139 10.42 -12.84 5.66
C ASN A 139 11.21 -11.52 5.59
N LEU A 140 12.50 -11.58 5.26
CA LEU A 140 13.31 -10.38 5.04
C LEU A 140 12.80 -9.56 3.85
N ILE A 141 12.41 -10.21 2.75
CA ILE A 141 11.81 -9.53 1.59
C ILE A 141 10.50 -8.84 1.98
N LEU A 142 9.63 -9.53 2.73
CA LEU A 142 8.35 -8.99 3.21
C LEU A 142 8.50 -7.86 4.24
N PHE A 143 9.67 -7.70 4.87
CA PHE A 143 9.95 -6.53 5.69
C PHE A 143 10.59 -5.40 4.88
N ILE A 144 11.66 -5.71 4.15
CA ILE A 144 12.52 -4.71 3.49
C ILE A 144 11.76 -3.96 2.40
N LEU A 145 11.03 -4.67 1.53
CA LEU A 145 10.31 -4.01 0.44
C LEU A 145 9.20 -3.09 0.96
N PRO A 146 8.27 -3.56 1.83
CA PRO A 146 7.27 -2.67 2.42
C PRO A 146 7.89 -1.56 3.25
N PHE A 147 9.02 -1.76 3.93
CA PHE A 147 9.71 -0.68 4.63
C PHE A 147 10.16 0.46 3.70
N PHE A 148 10.78 0.16 2.55
CA PHE A 148 11.21 1.21 1.62
C PHE A 148 10.04 1.85 0.86
N ILE A 149 9.01 1.08 0.50
CA ILE A 149 7.73 1.61 0.00
C ILE A 149 7.08 2.48 1.08
N GLY A 150 7.20 2.04 2.33
CA GLY A 150 7.00 2.70 3.61
C GLY A 150 7.42 4.16 3.59
N LEU A 151 8.75 4.32 3.49
CA LEU A 151 9.46 5.59 3.46
C LEU A 151 9.05 6.47 2.27
N ALA A 152 9.01 5.90 1.07
CA ALA A 152 8.69 6.63 -0.16
C ALA A 152 7.27 7.21 -0.10
N SER A 153 6.30 6.38 0.29
CA SER A 153 4.89 6.75 0.37
C SER A 153 4.63 7.76 1.49
N GLY A 154 5.28 7.62 2.66
CA GLY A 154 5.13 8.60 3.73
C GLY A 154 5.74 9.96 3.38
N ALA A 155 6.93 9.98 2.78
CA ALA A 155 7.53 11.21 2.26
C ALA A 155 6.64 11.86 1.18
N ALA A 156 6.08 11.08 0.26
CA ALA A 156 5.20 11.59 -0.79
C ALA A 156 3.88 12.13 -0.22
N MET A 157 3.23 11.41 0.71
CA MET A 157 2.00 11.85 1.38
C MET A 157 2.23 13.15 2.16
N TYR A 158 3.33 13.24 2.92
CA TYR A 158 3.66 14.44 3.68
C TYR A 158 3.91 15.64 2.76
N LYS A 159 4.77 15.49 1.75
CA LYS A 159 5.13 16.58 0.81
C LYS A 159 3.99 17.04 -0.09
N THR A 160 3.05 16.15 -0.38
CA THR A 160 1.87 16.49 -1.21
C THR A 160 0.67 16.89 -0.39
N ASP A 161 0.71 16.70 0.94
CA ASP A 161 -0.42 16.94 1.84
C ASP A 161 -1.71 16.25 1.37
N SER A 162 -1.58 15.05 0.81
CA SER A 162 -2.67 14.24 0.26
C SER A 162 -2.32 12.76 0.22
N ILE A 163 -3.31 11.89 0.37
CA ILE A 163 -3.14 10.44 0.26
C ILE A 163 -2.75 9.96 -1.15
N LEU A 164 -3.06 10.73 -2.19
CA LEU A 164 -3.06 10.25 -3.58
C LEU A 164 -1.72 9.67 -4.04
N ALA A 165 -0.60 10.33 -3.71
CA ALA A 165 0.71 9.87 -4.15
C ALA A 165 1.06 8.51 -3.53
N ALA A 166 0.87 8.40 -2.22
CA ALA A 166 1.10 7.18 -1.46
C ALA A 166 0.18 6.04 -1.92
N PHE A 167 -1.10 6.36 -2.15
CA PHE A 167 -2.08 5.43 -2.69
C PHE A 167 -1.62 4.81 -4.02
N LEU A 168 -1.13 5.63 -4.96
CA LEU A 168 -0.66 5.14 -6.26
C LEU A 168 0.66 4.36 -6.16
N ILE A 169 1.59 4.79 -5.30
CA ILE A 169 2.84 4.05 -5.06
C ILE A 169 2.53 2.65 -4.53
N HIS A 170 1.68 2.57 -3.50
CA HIS A 170 1.27 1.32 -2.89
C HIS A 170 0.51 0.45 -3.88
N ALA A 171 -0.48 1.02 -4.59
CA ALA A 171 -1.29 0.26 -5.54
C ALA A 171 -0.43 -0.36 -6.65
N GLY A 172 0.58 0.37 -7.12
CA GLY A 172 1.55 -0.18 -8.07
C GLY A 172 2.39 -1.31 -7.46
N ALA A 173 2.90 -1.11 -6.24
CA ALA A 173 3.76 -2.08 -5.56
C ALA A 173 3.06 -3.41 -5.26
N ASP A 174 1.74 -3.41 -5.05
CA ASP A 174 0.95 -4.63 -4.82
C ASP A 174 0.83 -5.51 -6.07
N ILE A 175 0.96 -4.95 -7.29
CA ILE A 175 0.78 -5.69 -8.55
C ILE A 175 1.73 -6.90 -8.66
N PRO A 176 3.07 -6.76 -8.58
CA PRO A 176 3.98 -7.90 -8.67
C PRO A 176 3.76 -8.95 -7.57
N PHE A 177 3.44 -8.51 -6.35
CA PHE A 177 3.13 -9.41 -5.24
C PHE A 177 1.86 -10.24 -5.52
N LEU A 178 0.82 -9.62 -6.06
CA LEU A 178 -0.42 -10.32 -6.41
C LEU A 178 -0.24 -11.29 -7.58
N ILE A 179 0.55 -10.93 -8.59
CA ILE A 179 0.89 -11.83 -9.70
C ILE A 179 1.57 -13.08 -9.15
N ALA A 180 2.54 -12.93 -8.25
CA ALA A 180 3.19 -14.07 -7.61
C ALA A 180 2.20 -14.89 -6.77
N ALA A 181 1.40 -14.24 -5.93
CA ALA A 181 0.43 -14.92 -5.08
C ALA A 181 -0.64 -15.69 -5.89
N PHE A 182 -1.02 -15.19 -7.07
CA PHE A 182 -2.01 -15.82 -7.94
C PHE A 182 -1.42 -16.94 -8.80
N SER A 183 -0.13 -16.91 -9.13
CA SER A 183 0.52 -17.98 -9.88
C SER A 183 0.86 -19.22 -9.03
N MET A 184 0.83 -19.09 -7.70
CA MET A 184 1.09 -20.16 -6.74
C MET A 184 -0.17 -20.91 -6.27
N ILE A 185 -1.35 -20.57 -6.79
CA ILE A 185 -2.64 -21.22 -6.47
C ILE A 185 -3.27 -21.85 -7.71
#